data_AF-A0A326RLX6-F1
#
_entry.id   AF-A0A326RLX6-F1
#
_cell.length_a   1.000
_cell.length_b   1.000
_cell.length_c   1.000
_cell.angle_alpha   90.00
_cell.angle_beta   90.00
_cell.angle_gamma   90.00
#
_symmetry.space_group_name_H-M   'P 1'
#
loop_
_entity.id
_entity.type
_entity.pdbx_description
1 polymer ?
#
loop_
_entity_poly.entity_id
_entity_poly.type
_entity_poly.pdbx_seq_one_letter_code
_entity_poly.pdbx_strand_id
1 'polypeptide(L)'
;MKNKSGYIDLNAASRKVFQHYIGHLFPNGLVTTGKNISNPFLLKPQKTPSFNILRVKDGSFIYKDHATGELGNCVSFVAKMEGINRIEAIRKIRQIVTNK
;
A
#
# COMPACT_ATOMS: atom_id res chain seq x y z
N MET A 1 -15.60 -4.94 -28.52
CA MET A 1 -16.38 -4.58 -27.31
C MET A 1 -15.48 -3.75 -26.39
N LYS A 2 -15.75 -2.45 -26.21
CA LYS A 2 -15.00 -1.59 -25.28
C LYS A 2 -15.59 -1.81 -23.88
N ASN A 3 -14.81 -2.34 -22.95
CA ASN A 3 -15.29 -2.63 -21.59
C ASN A 3 -15.81 -1.35 -20.93
N LYS A 4 -17.05 -1.43 -20.45
CA LYS A 4 -17.81 -0.37 -19.79
C LYS A 4 -17.20 -0.07 -18.42
N SER A 5 -16.96 1.23 -18.16
CA SER A 5 -16.51 1.87 -16.91
C SER A 5 -15.13 1.47 -16.37
N GLY A 6 -14.10 2.27 -16.67
CA GLY A 6 -12.73 2.17 -16.14
C GLY A 6 -12.57 2.58 -14.67
N TYR A 7 -13.55 2.25 -13.82
CA TYR A 7 -13.50 2.52 -12.40
C TYR A 7 -12.72 1.42 -11.69
N ILE A 8 -11.76 1.80 -10.83
CA ILE A 8 -11.02 0.88 -9.99
C ILE A 8 -11.45 1.13 -8.56
N ASP A 9 -11.93 0.08 -7.90
CA ASP A 9 -12.14 0.09 -6.48
C ASP A 9 -10.78 0.05 -5.76
N LEU A 10 -10.37 1.23 -5.26
CA LEU A 10 -9.11 1.41 -4.53
C LEU A 10 -9.08 0.64 -3.21
N ASN A 11 -10.23 0.43 -2.58
CA ASN A 11 -10.34 -0.30 -1.33
C ASN A 11 -10.13 -1.80 -1.59
N ALA A 12 -10.80 -2.36 -2.60
CA ALA A 12 -10.59 -3.74 -3.01
C ALA A 12 -9.16 -4.00 -3.54
N ALA A 13 -8.57 -3.03 -4.23
CA ALA A 13 -7.21 -3.14 -4.78
C ALA A 13 -6.10 -2.97 -3.73
N SER A 14 -6.40 -2.38 -2.57
CA SER A 14 -5.42 -1.93 -1.56
C SER A 14 -4.38 -2.99 -1.20
N ARG A 15 -4.78 -4.25 -0.98
CA ARG A 15 -3.86 -5.35 -0.67
C ARG A 15 -2.84 -5.60 -1.78
N LYS A 16 -3.29 -5.66 -3.04
CA LYS A 16 -2.43 -5.88 -4.22
C LYS A 16 -1.42 -4.73 -4.35
N VAL A 17 -1.86 -3.50 -4.07
CA VAL A 17 -0.97 -2.33 -4.08
C VAL A 17 0.13 -2.48 -3.02
N PHE A 18 -0.20 -2.77 -1.76
CA PHE A 18 0.85 -2.98 -0.75
C PHE A 18 1.77 -4.15 -1.11
N GLN A 19 1.22 -5.27 -1.59
CA GLN A 19 2.02 -6.42 -2.02
C GLN A 19 3.02 -6.08 -3.13
N HIS A 20 2.63 -5.23 -4.08
CA HIS A 20 3.52 -4.80 -5.16
C HIS A 20 4.78 -4.08 -4.63
N TYR A 21 4.64 -3.18 -3.66
CA TYR A 21 5.76 -2.39 -3.14
C TYR A 21 6.54 -3.11 -2.05
N ILE A 22 5.85 -3.68 -1.06
CA ILE A 22 6.47 -4.17 0.17
C ILE A 22 6.27 -5.67 0.39
N GLY A 23 5.68 -6.40 -0.56
CA GLY A 23 5.47 -7.84 -0.44
C GLY A 23 6.75 -8.62 -0.14
N HIS A 24 7.88 -8.20 -0.73
CA HIS A 24 9.20 -8.80 -0.52
C HIS A 24 9.70 -8.70 0.94
N LEU A 25 9.12 -7.83 1.76
CA LEU A 25 9.43 -7.71 3.20
C LEU A 25 8.65 -8.71 4.06
N PHE A 26 7.70 -9.44 3.46
CA PHE A 26 6.87 -10.44 4.15
C PHE A 26 7.23 -11.85 3.69
N PRO A 27 7.04 -12.87 4.56
CA PRO A 27 7.13 -14.26 4.15
C PRO A 27 6.21 -14.53 2.95
N ASN A 28 6.72 -15.28 1.96
CA ASN A 28 6.00 -15.67 0.75
C ASN A 28 5.54 -14.52 -0.17
N GLY A 29 6.06 -13.29 0.01
CA GLY A 29 5.67 -12.15 -0.82
C GLY A 29 4.27 -11.58 -0.48
N LEU A 30 3.61 -12.11 0.55
CA LEU A 30 2.23 -11.79 0.88
C LEU A 30 2.18 -10.87 2.10
N VAL A 31 1.66 -9.65 1.90
CA VAL A 31 1.37 -8.73 3.00
C VAL A 31 0.43 -9.40 4.01
N THR A 32 0.90 -9.53 5.24
CA THR A 32 0.17 -10.05 6.41
C THR A 32 -0.09 -8.93 7.41
N THR A 33 -1.26 -8.92 8.01
CA THR A 33 -1.61 -7.91 9.01
C THR A 33 -0.98 -8.21 10.37
N GLY A 34 -0.73 -7.16 11.17
CA GLY A 34 -0.31 -7.34 12.57
C GLY A 34 1.19 -7.58 12.75
N LYS A 35 1.98 -7.52 11.68
CA LYS A 35 3.44 -7.62 11.73
C LYS A 35 4.05 -6.26 11.46
N ASN A 36 4.87 -5.78 12.39
CA ASN A 36 5.66 -4.58 12.17
C ASN A 36 6.85 -4.87 11.25
N ILE A 37 7.06 -3.98 10.28
CA ILE A 37 8.22 -3.90 9.40
C ILE A 37 8.91 -2.54 9.61
N SER A 38 10.15 -2.41 9.12
CA SER A 38 10.76 -1.08 9.02
C SER A 38 9.94 -0.21 8.10
N ASN A 39 9.77 1.06 8.47
CA ASN A 39 9.02 2.03 7.67
C ASN A 39 9.65 2.13 6.26
N PRO A 40 8.92 1.75 5.19
CA PRO A 40 9.45 1.71 3.83
C PRO A 40 9.71 3.09 3.24
N PHE A 41 9.24 4.16 3.89
CA PHE A 41 9.52 5.53 3.50
C PHE A 41 10.92 6.01 3.93
N LEU A 42 11.62 5.24 4.78
CA LEU A 42 12.95 5.60 5.28
C LEU A 42 14.03 4.95 4.42
N LEU A 43 15.09 5.73 4.12
CA LEU A 43 16.26 5.24 3.38
C LEU A 43 17.03 4.13 4.11
N LYS A 44 16.99 4.15 5.44
CA LYS A 44 17.68 3.16 6.29
C LYS A 44 16.65 2.40 7.14
N PRO A 45 16.75 1.06 7.21
CA PRO A 45 15.90 0.26 8.08
C PRO A 45 16.01 0.69 9.54
N GLN A 46 14.90 0.66 10.27
CA GLN A 46 14.86 0.98 11.69
C GLN A 46 15.37 -0.21 12.50
N LYS A 47 16.07 0.07 13.62
CA LYS A 47 16.41 -0.97 14.61
C LYS A 47 15.16 -1.61 15.22
N THR A 48 14.13 -0.80 15.44
CA THR A 48 12.82 -1.23 15.97
C THR A 48 11.74 -0.96 14.93
N PRO A 49 11.25 -2.01 14.22
CA PRO A 49 10.14 -1.92 13.28
C PRO A 49 8.87 -1.31 13.90
N SER A 50 8.30 -0.29 13.27
CA SER A 50 7.10 0.40 13.75
C SER A 50 5.97 0.51 12.73
N PHE A 51 6.23 0.16 11.47
CA PHE A 51 5.28 0.28 10.37
C PHE A 51 4.50 -1.01 10.18
N ASN A 52 3.17 -0.93 10.09
CA ASN A 52 2.29 -2.09 10.02
C ASN A 52 1.22 -1.88 8.94
N ILE A 53 0.79 -2.98 8.33
CA ILE A 53 -0.38 -3.02 7.46
C ILE A 53 -1.54 -3.64 8.22
N LEU A 54 -2.70 -3.00 8.17
CA LEU A 54 -3.90 -3.44 8.88
C LEU A 54 -5.05 -3.62 7.89
N ARG A 55 -5.87 -4.64 8.11
CA ARG A 55 -7.14 -4.82 7.40
C ARG A 55 -8.25 -4.22 8.25
N VAL A 56 -9.02 -3.30 7.68
CA VAL A 56 -10.15 -2.64 8.35
C VAL A 56 -11.48 -3.34 8.05
N LYS A 57 -12.55 -2.94 8.74
CA LYS A 57 -13.88 -3.61 8.69
C LYS A 57 -14.47 -3.69 7.28
N ASP A 58 -14.20 -2.71 6.43
CA ASP A 58 -14.68 -2.68 5.04
C ASP A 58 -13.88 -3.61 4.09
N GLY A 59 -12.89 -4.32 4.62
CA GLY A 59 -12.03 -5.23 3.88
C GLY A 59 -10.82 -4.58 3.22
N SER A 60 -10.71 -3.25 3.21
CA SER A 60 -9.55 -2.54 2.70
C SER A 60 -8.34 -2.66 3.63
N PHE A 61 -7.17 -2.37 3.07
CA PHE A 61 -5.90 -2.37 3.77
C PHE A 61 -5.44 -0.92 3.94
N ILE A 62 -4.88 -0.61 5.11
CA ILE A 62 -4.26 0.66 5.46
C ILE A 62 -2.86 0.43 6.04
N TYR A 63 -2.01 1.45 5.99
CA TYR A 63 -0.78 1.45 6.77
C TYR A 63 -0.93 2.29 8.04
N LYS A 64 -0.17 1.91 9.06
CA LYS A 64 -0.01 2.67 10.31
C LYS A 64 1.45 2.57 10.76
N ASP A 65 2.06 3.70 11.07
CA ASP A 65 3.37 3.76 11.72
C ASP A 65 3.19 4.16 13.19
N HIS A 66 3.53 3.24 14.10
CA HIS A 66 3.41 3.45 15.54
C HIS A 66 4.43 4.44 16.10
N ALA A 67 5.55 4.68 15.42
CA ALA A 67 6.58 5.62 15.90
C ALA A 67 6.20 7.08 15.60
N THR A 68 5.58 7.33 14.45
CA THR A 68 5.20 8.68 14.00
C THR A 68 3.72 9.00 14.20
N GLY A 69 2.88 7.98 14.41
CA GLY A 69 1.42 8.11 14.44
C GLY A 69 0.79 8.22 13.06
N GLU A 70 1.58 8.16 11.98
CA GLU A 70 1.09 8.30 10.62
C GLU A 70 0.16 7.14 10.23
N LEU A 71 -0.95 7.47 9.58
CA LEU A 71 -1.92 6.50 9.06
C LEU A 71 -2.34 6.91 7.65
N GLY A 72 -2.51 5.92 6.77
CA GLY A 72 -2.94 6.19 5.41
C GLY A 72 -3.40 4.97 4.64
N ASN A 73 -4.03 5.21 3.49
CA ASN A 73 -4.53 4.17 2.60
C ASN A 73 -3.51 3.87 1.49
N CYS A 74 -3.86 2.98 0.57
CA CYS A 74 -2.98 2.61 -0.54
C CYS A 74 -2.62 3.81 -1.46
N VAL A 75 -3.49 4.83 -1.57
CA VAL A 75 -3.20 6.02 -2.38
C VAL A 75 -2.14 6.90 -1.73
N SER A 76 -2.31 7.24 -0.45
CA SER A 76 -1.32 8.06 0.26
C SER A 76 0.01 7.32 0.40
N PHE A 77 -0.05 5.99 0.55
CA PHE A 77 1.13 5.14 0.52
C PHE A 77 1.90 5.27 -0.80
N VAL A 78 1.24 5.07 -1.95
CA VAL A 78 1.89 5.18 -3.27
C VAL A 78 2.41 6.59 -3.53
N ALA A 79 1.62 7.62 -3.19
CA ALA A 79 2.06 9.01 -3.30
C ALA A 79 3.38 9.25 -2.54
N LYS A 80 3.50 8.68 -1.33
CA LYS A 80 4.68 8.85 -0.49
C LYS A 80 5.88 8.01 -0.94
N MET A 81 5.66 6.76 -1.34
CA MET A 81 6.72 5.90 -1.89
C MET A 81 7.37 6.50 -3.14
N GLU A 82 6.59 7.14 -3.99
CA GLU A 82 7.03 7.61 -5.31
C GLU A 82 7.30 9.13 -5.34
N GLY A 83 6.97 9.87 -4.28
CA GLY A 83 7.12 11.32 -4.24
C GLY A 83 6.20 12.06 -5.24
N ILE A 84 4.99 11.54 -5.47
CA ILE A 84 4.04 12.02 -6.48
C ILE A 84 2.73 12.51 -5.85
N ASN A 85 1.93 13.27 -6.62
CA ASN A 85 0.63 13.73 -6.12
C ASN A 85 -0.44 12.63 -6.14
N ARG A 86 -1.59 12.93 -5.53
CA ARG A 86 -2.72 11.99 -5.41
C ARG A 86 -3.26 11.47 -6.75
N ILE A 87 -3.33 12.32 -7.78
CA ILE A 87 -3.87 11.94 -9.11
C ILE A 87 -2.91 10.96 -9.78
N GLU A 88 -1.61 11.25 -9.72
CA GLU A 88 -0.55 10.38 -10.24
C GLU A 88 -0.51 9.04 -9.51
N ALA A 89 -0.67 9.04 -8.18
CA ALA A 89 -0.76 7.84 -7.38
C ALA A 89 -1.94 6.95 -7.81
N ILE A 90 -3.14 7.52 -8.05
CA ILE A 90 -4.27 6.76 -8.60
C ILE A 90 -3.88 6.14 -9.95
N ARG A 91 -3.27 6.92 -10.86
CA ARG A 91 -2.87 6.44 -12.19
C ARG A 91 -1.89 5.26 -12.08
N LYS A 92 -0.91 5.34 -11.19
CA LYS A 92 0.04 4.26 -10.89
C LYS A 92 -0.66 3.02 -10.33
N ILE A 93 -1.58 3.20 -9.39
CA ILE A 93 -2.42 2.11 -8.85
C ILE A 93 -3.20 1.43 -9.98
N ARG A 94 -3.74 2.20 -10.93
CA ARG A 94 -4.43 1.61 -12.09
C ARG A 94 -3.51 0.66 -12.86
N GLN A 95 -2.29 1.11 -13.18
CA GLN A 95 -1.30 0.30 -13.89
C GLN A 95 -0.94 -0.99 -13.12
N ILE A 96 -0.73 -0.90 -11.81
CA ILE A 96 -0.43 -2.06 -10.95
C ILE A 96 -1.57 -3.08 -10.95
N VAL A 97 -2.82 -2.60 -10.94
CA VAL A 97 -4.00 -3.47 -10.86
C VAL A 97 -4.31 -4.09 -12.22
N THR A 98 -4.14 -3.35 -13.32
CA THR A 98 -4.50 -3.80 -14.67
C THR A 98 -3.44 -4.63 -15.37
N ASN A 99 -2.16 -4.46 -15.04
CA ASN A 99 -1.10 -5.29 -15.60
C ASN A 99 -1.18 -6.68 -14.94
N LYS A 100 -1.45 -7.69 -15.78
CA LYS A 100 -1.35 -9.11 -15.44
C LYS A 100 0.02 -9.62 -15.84
#